data_AF-A0A969J7A2-F1
#
_entry.id   AF-A0A969J7A2-F1
#
_cell.length_a   1.000
_cell.length_b   1.000
_cell.length_c   1.000
_cell.angle_alpha   90.00
_cell.angle_beta   90.00
_cell.angle_gamma   90.00
#
_symmetry.space_group_name_H-M   'P 1'
#
loop_
_entity.id
_entity.type
_entity.pdbx_description
1 polymer ?
#
loop_
_entity_poly.entity_id
_entity_poly.type
_entity_poly.pdbx_seq_one_letter_code
_entity_poly.pdbx_strand_id
1 'polypeptide(L)'
;MQRLRSRAFEILSTEVNQYGQEDFVSEVGRKIVMQRLEKLRSQPGDPLSFDELREVVTDQFPDFNEDILRRTAQINCPVKATPWVLWGSMTLLTVCGAVWIANLPFALIREPVTRYASILLLPTHIKTDRDYQQAMALLNQVEQQLQQPEPDPKLDSMEQRLQETSQLLNDLPKSALGSYPKLYCAVTRCDWTFTPQEYQVIESKLEQLQARVLQEQQAQTQLQQAQTGLTSAQKQYQDSTSNTTRSQAIVDWQQALDQLQKIPPGTRAGQTAQQLHPVAQQTFQTTLNTTSQTQNINALILVAQQYALKASTLAQNPPHPEAKWQQRSPFGKRQSSSSSGSPLIVQATQPLKLSYGNIRPISTISKSGFRKNSMPSKPLKRRSK
;
A
#
# COMPACT_ATOMS: atom_id res chain seq x y z
N MET A 1 -15.27 -58.39 32.96
CA MET A 1 -16.01 -57.26 32.35
C MET A 1 -17.49 -57.48 32.62
N GLN A 2 -18.27 -56.43 32.82
CA GLN A 2 -19.73 -56.55 33.00
C GLN A 2 -20.35 -57.06 31.70
N ARG A 3 -21.31 -57.99 31.78
CA ARG A 3 -22.01 -58.53 30.60
C ARG A 3 -22.84 -57.46 29.89
N LEU A 4 -23.41 -56.51 30.63
CA LEU A 4 -24.09 -55.32 30.10
C LEU A 4 -23.39 -54.04 30.57
N ARG A 5 -22.86 -53.25 29.64
CA ARG A 5 -22.17 -51.98 29.92
C ARG A 5 -23.15 -50.88 30.32
N SER A 6 -22.68 -49.93 31.13
CA SER A 6 -23.49 -48.80 31.63
C SER A 6 -24.24 -48.04 30.54
N ARG A 7 -23.56 -47.70 29.43
CA ARG A 7 -24.16 -46.97 28.30
C ARG A 7 -25.22 -47.78 27.54
N ALA A 8 -25.02 -49.10 27.44
CA ALA A 8 -25.99 -50.00 26.82
C ALA A 8 -27.23 -50.17 27.72
N PHE A 9 -26.99 -50.29 29.04
CA PHE A 9 -28.06 -50.34 30.05
C PHE A 9 -28.92 -49.06 30.05
N GLU A 10 -28.31 -47.88 29.96
CA GLU A 10 -29.03 -46.61 29.94
C GLU A 10 -30.04 -46.54 28.80
N ILE A 11 -29.60 -46.85 27.57
CA ILE A 11 -30.45 -46.85 26.37
C ILE A 11 -31.63 -47.82 26.54
N LEU A 12 -31.38 -49.05 27.01
CA LEU A 12 -32.45 -50.03 27.24
C LEU A 12 -33.40 -49.60 28.34
N SER A 13 -32.88 -49.05 29.45
CA SER A 13 -33.70 -48.62 30.56
C SER A 13 -34.63 -47.46 30.19
N THR A 14 -34.15 -46.53 29.34
CA THR A 14 -35.00 -45.44 28.83
C THR A 14 -36.14 -45.99 27.99
N GLU A 15 -35.86 -46.92 27.07
CA GLU A 15 -36.89 -47.49 26.20
C GLU A 15 -37.89 -48.34 26.99
N VAL A 16 -37.42 -49.21 27.87
CA VAL A 16 -38.27 -50.05 28.74
C VAL A 16 -39.17 -49.21 29.65
N ASN A 17 -38.74 -48.01 30.06
CA ASN A 17 -39.56 -47.10 30.85
C ASN A 17 -40.65 -46.38 30.05
N GLN A 18 -40.55 -46.32 28.72
CA GLN A 18 -41.57 -45.75 27.85
C GLN A 18 -42.69 -46.76 27.56
N TYR A 19 -42.39 -48.06 27.55
CA TYR A 19 -43.39 -49.12 27.44
C TYR A 19 -44.10 -49.33 28.79
N GLY A 20 -45.35 -48.86 28.91
CA GLY A 20 -46.23 -49.20 30.04
C GLY A 20 -46.77 -48.04 30.88
N GLN A 21 -47.21 -46.94 30.25
CA GLN A 21 -47.80 -45.81 30.99
C GLN A 21 -49.28 -45.99 31.39
N GLU A 22 -50.00 -47.01 30.91
CA GLU A 22 -51.47 -47.05 31.07
C GLU A 22 -52.06 -48.34 31.68
N ASP A 23 -51.28 -49.43 31.90
CA ASP A 23 -51.79 -50.70 32.43
C ASP A 23 -50.94 -51.31 33.57
N PHE A 24 -51.60 -51.85 34.61
CA PHE A 24 -50.96 -52.51 35.77
C PHE A 24 -50.06 -53.70 35.37
N VAL A 25 -50.47 -54.47 34.35
CA VAL A 25 -49.72 -55.62 33.83
C VAL A 25 -48.37 -55.17 33.25
N SER A 26 -48.35 -54.03 32.57
CA SER A 26 -47.15 -53.43 31.98
C SER A 26 -46.19 -52.88 33.04
N GLU A 27 -46.69 -52.38 34.17
CA GLU A 27 -45.86 -51.92 35.30
C GLU A 27 -45.06 -53.06 35.94
N VAL A 28 -45.70 -54.24 36.08
CA VAL A 28 -45.05 -55.45 36.62
C VAL A 28 -44.00 -55.97 35.63
N GLY A 29 -44.33 -56.05 34.34
CA GLY A 29 -43.39 -56.45 33.28
C GLY A 29 -42.14 -55.58 33.25
N ARG A 30 -42.29 -54.25 33.41
CA ARG A 30 -41.18 -53.29 33.49
C ARG A 30 -40.23 -53.58 34.65
N LYS A 31 -40.77 -53.82 35.85
CA LYS A 31 -39.95 -54.14 37.04
C LYS A 31 -39.16 -55.43 36.84
N ILE A 32 -39.76 -56.44 36.21
CA ILE A 32 -39.11 -57.72 35.91
C ILE A 32 -37.95 -57.51 34.93
N VAL A 33 -38.18 -56.81 33.80
CA VAL A 33 -37.12 -56.55 32.80
C VAL A 33 -35.99 -55.71 33.40
N MET A 34 -36.31 -54.65 34.16
CA MET A 34 -35.30 -53.81 34.80
C MET A 34 -34.42 -54.59 35.79
N GLN A 35 -35.01 -55.47 36.61
CA GLN A 35 -34.24 -56.34 37.51
C GLN A 35 -33.35 -57.32 36.74
N ARG A 36 -33.83 -57.88 35.61
CA ARG A 36 -33.03 -58.76 34.75
C ARG A 36 -31.84 -58.00 34.13
N LEU A 37 -32.07 -56.80 33.60
CA LEU A 37 -31.02 -55.96 33.02
C LEU A 37 -29.97 -55.55 34.07
N GLU A 38 -30.39 -55.23 35.29
CA GLU A 38 -29.48 -54.87 36.38
C GLU A 38 -28.66 -56.07 36.87
N LYS A 39 -29.27 -57.27 36.88
CA LYS A 39 -28.55 -58.53 37.12
C LYS A 39 -27.50 -58.78 36.03
N LEU A 40 -27.83 -58.55 34.76
CA LEU A 40 -26.86 -58.70 33.65
C LEU A 40 -25.74 -57.66 33.71
N ARG A 41 -26.00 -56.47 34.24
CA ARG A 41 -24.97 -55.45 34.51
C ARG A 41 -24.00 -55.88 35.63
N SER A 42 -24.50 -56.55 36.67
CA SER A 42 -23.67 -56.99 37.80
C SER A 42 -22.92 -58.30 37.55
N GLN A 43 -23.36 -59.10 36.59
CA GLN A 43 -22.69 -60.34 36.23
C GLN A 43 -21.40 -60.10 35.41
N PRO A 44 -20.29 -60.76 35.77
CA PRO A 44 -19.12 -60.82 34.90
C PRO A 44 -19.32 -61.85 33.79
N GLY A 45 -18.90 -61.53 32.56
CA GLY A 45 -18.95 -62.47 31.44
C GLY A 45 -18.77 -61.78 30.09
N ASP A 46 -19.06 -62.51 29.02
CA ASP A 46 -19.03 -61.97 27.66
C ASP A 46 -20.15 -60.93 27.46
N PRO A 47 -19.88 -59.88 26.66
CA PRO A 47 -20.89 -58.87 26.33
C PRO A 47 -22.11 -59.52 25.68
N LEU A 48 -23.30 -59.13 26.14
CA LEU A 48 -24.55 -59.63 25.58
C LEU A 48 -24.64 -59.35 24.07
N SER A 49 -25.01 -60.40 23.33
CA SER A 49 -25.35 -60.34 21.92
C SER A 49 -26.76 -59.76 21.70
N PHE A 50 -27.08 -59.46 20.44
CA PHE A 50 -28.42 -59.01 20.06
C PHE A 50 -29.50 -60.05 20.42
N ASP A 51 -29.24 -61.33 20.16
CA ASP A 51 -30.21 -62.40 20.41
C ASP A 51 -30.48 -62.58 21.90
N GLU A 52 -29.44 -62.50 22.74
CA GLU A 52 -29.57 -62.55 24.19
C GLU A 52 -30.33 -61.34 24.74
N LEU A 53 -30.09 -60.13 24.20
CA LEU A 53 -30.85 -58.94 24.58
C LEU A 53 -32.32 -59.03 24.18
N ARG A 54 -32.60 -59.61 23.01
CA ARG A 54 -33.97 -59.83 22.54
C ARG A 54 -34.72 -60.80 23.45
N GLU A 55 -34.11 -61.93 23.80
CA GLU A 55 -34.72 -62.92 24.70
C GLU A 55 -35.09 -62.33 26.07
N VAL A 56 -34.25 -61.47 26.62
CA VAL A 56 -34.47 -60.86 27.94
C VAL A 56 -35.68 -59.90 27.95
N VAL A 57 -35.95 -59.22 26.85
CA VAL A 57 -36.96 -58.14 26.75
C VAL A 57 -38.26 -58.62 26.11
N THR A 58 -38.19 -59.45 25.06
CA THR A 58 -39.35 -59.90 24.28
C THR A 58 -40.32 -60.80 25.07
N ASP A 59 -39.85 -61.44 26.14
CA ASP A 59 -40.69 -62.23 27.08
C ASP A 59 -41.78 -61.37 27.75
N GLN A 60 -41.52 -60.08 27.99
CA GLN A 60 -42.47 -59.17 28.65
C GLN A 60 -43.03 -58.12 27.69
N PHE A 61 -42.29 -57.78 26.63
CA PHE A 61 -42.68 -56.79 25.63
C PHE A 61 -42.46 -57.35 24.22
N PRO A 62 -43.44 -58.07 23.65
CA PRO A 62 -43.28 -58.72 22.34
C PRO A 62 -43.06 -57.71 21.20
N ASP A 63 -43.65 -56.51 21.31
CA ASP A 63 -43.55 -55.43 20.31
C ASP A 63 -42.41 -54.43 20.60
N PHE A 64 -41.36 -54.88 21.30
CA PHE A 64 -40.22 -54.03 21.64
C PHE A 64 -39.40 -53.66 20.39
N ASN A 65 -38.92 -52.42 20.33
CA ASN A 65 -38.22 -51.89 19.18
C ASN A 65 -36.88 -52.62 18.92
N GLU A 66 -36.83 -53.42 17.84
CA GLU A 66 -35.65 -54.19 17.47
C GLU A 66 -34.43 -53.32 17.09
N ASP A 67 -34.63 -52.10 16.58
CA ASP A 67 -33.52 -51.21 16.21
C ASP A 67 -32.75 -50.74 17.45
N ILE A 68 -33.46 -50.53 18.56
CA ILE A 68 -32.86 -50.17 19.85
C ILE A 68 -32.04 -51.34 20.40
N LEU A 69 -32.55 -52.57 20.31
CA LEU A 69 -31.81 -53.77 20.70
C LEU A 69 -30.53 -53.93 19.87
N ARG A 70 -30.60 -53.73 18.56
CA ARG A 70 -29.44 -53.84 17.65
C ARG A 70 -28.38 -52.77 17.93
N ARG A 71 -28.79 -51.51 18.10
CA ARG A 71 -27.89 -50.42 18.47
C ARG A 71 -27.25 -50.67 19.83
N THR A 72 -28.02 -51.17 20.79
CA THR A 72 -27.52 -51.48 22.14
C THR A 72 -26.48 -52.59 22.10
N ALA A 73 -26.72 -53.68 21.37
CA ALA A 73 -25.77 -54.78 21.22
C ALA A 73 -24.42 -54.30 20.64
N GLN A 74 -24.46 -53.40 19.65
CA GLN A 74 -23.26 -52.78 19.05
C GLN A 74 -22.46 -51.95 20.07
N ILE A 75 -23.14 -51.18 20.91
CA ILE A 75 -22.50 -50.36 21.96
C ILE A 75 -21.96 -51.24 23.09
N ASN A 76 -22.62 -52.37 23.37
CA ASN A 76 -22.23 -53.28 24.43
C ASN A 76 -20.93 -54.05 24.09
N CYS A 77 -20.68 -54.33 22.81
CA CYS A 77 -19.47 -55.00 22.35
C CYS A 77 -18.27 -54.02 22.32
N PRO A 78 -17.09 -54.35 22.89
CA PRO A 78 -15.89 -53.58 22.62
C PRO A 78 -15.55 -53.69 21.13
N VAL A 79 -15.33 -52.55 20.48
CA VAL A 79 -14.68 -52.52 19.17
C VAL A 79 -13.31 -53.17 19.35
N LYS A 80 -13.16 -54.41 18.86
CA LYS A 80 -11.87 -55.09 18.82
C LYS A 80 -11.03 -54.33 17.79
N ALA A 81 -10.35 -53.27 18.22
CA ALA A 81 -9.40 -52.55 17.38
C ALA A 81 -8.37 -53.57 16.92
N THR A 82 -8.41 -53.92 15.64
CA THR A 82 -7.46 -54.86 15.06
C THR A 82 -6.06 -54.25 15.19
N PRO A 83 -5.03 -55.06 15.51
CA PRO A 83 -3.66 -54.56 15.74
C PRO A 83 -3.14 -53.72 14.58
N TRP A 84 -3.63 -53.95 13.36
CA TRP A 84 -3.34 -53.14 12.17
C TRP A 84 -3.74 -51.66 12.31
N VAL A 85 -4.85 -51.33 12.98
CA VAL A 85 -5.29 -49.94 13.21
C VAL A 85 -4.37 -49.24 14.22
N LEU A 86 -3.95 -49.96 15.26
CA LEU A 86 -3.02 -49.46 16.27
C LEU A 86 -1.63 -49.18 15.66
N TRP A 87 -1.07 -50.15 14.92
CA TRP A 87 0.22 -49.97 14.25
C TRP A 87 0.18 -48.94 13.13
N GLY A 88 -0.91 -48.88 12.36
CA GLY A 88 -1.12 -47.87 11.32
C GLY A 88 -1.17 -46.44 11.86
N SER A 89 -1.76 -46.23 13.04
CA SER A 89 -1.79 -44.90 13.68
C SER A 89 -0.39 -44.45 14.12
N MET A 90 0.43 -45.39 14.60
CA MET A 90 1.77 -45.11 15.11
C MET A 90 2.74 -44.77 13.98
N THR A 91 2.69 -45.48 12.85
CA THR A 91 3.52 -45.18 11.67
C THR A 91 3.16 -43.83 11.06
N LEU A 92 1.87 -43.50 10.97
CA LEU A 92 1.42 -42.20 10.46
C LEU A 92 1.95 -41.04 11.31
N LEU A 93 1.89 -41.16 12.64
CA LEU A 93 2.44 -40.15 13.55
C LEU A 93 3.94 -39.95 13.38
N THR A 94 4.72 -41.04 13.25
CA THR A 94 6.17 -40.94 13.00
C THR A 94 6.50 -40.29 11.66
N VAL A 95 5.76 -40.61 10.59
CA VAL A 95 6.00 -40.01 9.27
C VAL A 95 5.65 -38.51 9.31
N CYS A 96 4.52 -38.12 9.90
CA CYS A 96 4.16 -36.71 10.05
C CYS A 96 5.19 -35.93 10.88
N GLY A 97 5.69 -36.51 11.98
CA GLY A 97 6.75 -35.89 12.79
C GLY A 97 8.06 -35.71 12.02
N ALA A 98 8.47 -36.71 11.24
CA ALA A 98 9.67 -36.63 10.41
C ALA A 98 9.55 -35.56 9.31
N VAL A 99 8.38 -35.46 8.66
CA VAL A 99 8.09 -34.41 7.66
C VAL A 99 8.13 -33.02 8.31
N TRP A 100 7.56 -32.87 9.51
CA TRP A 100 7.61 -31.61 10.25
C TRP A 100 9.05 -31.17 10.55
N ILE A 101 9.89 -32.08 11.06
CA ILE A 101 11.30 -31.80 11.37
C ILE A 101 12.08 -31.50 10.08
N ALA A 102 11.85 -32.24 9.00
CA ALA A 102 12.49 -32.01 7.71
C ALA A 102 12.10 -30.66 7.07
N ASN A 103 10.92 -30.12 7.40
CA ASN A 103 10.47 -28.81 6.93
C ASN A 103 10.90 -27.64 7.83
N LEU A 104 11.71 -27.88 8.87
CA LEU A 104 12.22 -26.80 9.70
C LEU A 104 13.22 -25.92 8.93
N PRO A 105 13.25 -24.59 9.18
CA PRO A 105 14.11 -23.64 8.47
C PRO A 105 15.58 -23.66 8.95
N PHE A 106 16.10 -24.82 9.38
CA PHE A 106 17.51 -24.97 9.77
C PHE A 106 18.38 -25.38 8.59
N ALA A 107 19.38 -24.57 8.25
CA ALA A 107 20.26 -24.79 7.10
C ALA A 107 20.94 -26.17 7.10
N LEU A 108 21.40 -26.63 8.26
CA LEU A 108 22.11 -27.91 8.43
C LEU A 108 21.24 -29.13 8.07
N ILE A 109 19.93 -29.06 8.31
CA ILE A 109 18.98 -30.15 8.01
C ILE A 109 18.47 -30.00 6.57
N ARG A 110 18.29 -28.77 6.11
CA ARG A 110 17.64 -28.49 4.82
C ARG A 110 18.52 -28.85 3.63
N GLU A 111 19.83 -28.64 3.71
CA GLU A 111 20.74 -28.95 2.59
C GLU A 111 20.76 -30.44 2.18
N PRO A 112 20.86 -31.42 3.11
CA PRO A 112 20.75 -32.83 2.72
C PRO A 112 19.33 -33.17 2.23
N VAL A 113 18.28 -32.59 2.82
CA VAL A 113 16.90 -32.83 2.38
C VAL A 113 16.65 -32.30 0.96
N THR A 114 17.17 -31.13 0.60
CA THR A 114 17.05 -30.59 -0.77
C THR A 114 17.76 -31.46 -1.80
N ARG A 115 18.91 -32.07 -1.45
CA ARG A 115 19.69 -32.92 -2.35
C ARG A 115 19.10 -34.31 -2.53
N TYR A 116 18.66 -34.95 -1.45
CA TYR A 116 18.26 -36.37 -1.48
C TYR A 116 16.75 -36.61 -1.44
N ALA A 117 15.97 -35.67 -0.90
CA ALA A 117 14.53 -35.83 -0.67
C ALA A 117 13.76 -34.54 -0.99
N SER A 118 14.04 -33.92 -2.15
CA SER A 118 13.43 -32.65 -2.56
C SER A 118 11.90 -32.67 -2.58
N ILE A 119 11.29 -33.85 -2.77
CA ILE A 119 9.84 -34.07 -2.73
C ILE A 119 9.24 -33.60 -1.40
N LEU A 120 9.95 -33.78 -0.28
CA LEU A 120 9.48 -33.36 1.05
C LEU A 120 9.37 -31.83 1.18
N LEU A 121 10.08 -31.07 0.34
CA LEU A 121 10.09 -29.61 0.34
C LEU A 121 9.20 -29.00 -0.74
N LEU A 122 8.42 -29.80 -1.48
CA LEU A 122 7.53 -29.34 -2.54
C LEU A 122 6.57 -28.22 -2.08
N PRO A 123 5.85 -28.33 -0.95
CA PRO A 123 4.95 -27.28 -0.51
C PRO A 123 5.68 -25.94 -0.29
N THR A 124 6.89 -26.00 0.24
CA THR A 124 7.74 -24.84 0.51
C THR A 124 8.25 -24.21 -0.79
N HIS A 125 8.63 -25.03 -1.78
CA HIS A 125 9.02 -24.54 -3.11
C HIS A 125 7.86 -23.86 -3.84
N ILE A 126 6.66 -24.43 -3.78
CA ILE A 126 5.43 -23.84 -4.36
C ILE A 126 5.14 -22.48 -3.72
N LYS A 127 5.18 -22.38 -2.38
CA LYS A 127 4.97 -21.10 -1.68
C LYS A 127 6.02 -20.07 -2.12
N THR A 128 7.29 -20.45 -2.13
CA THR A 128 8.41 -19.55 -2.46
C THR A 128 8.31 -19.05 -3.89
N ASP A 129 8.01 -19.93 -4.85
CA ASP A 129 7.78 -19.59 -6.26
C ASP A 129 6.63 -18.59 -6.43
N ARG A 130 5.48 -18.88 -5.82
CA ARG A 130 4.30 -18.00 -5.86
C ARG A 130 4.61 -16.63 -5.25
N ASP A 131 5.22 -16.60 -4.07
CA ASP A 131 5.54 -15.36 -3.34
C ASP A 131 6.53 -14.51 -4.14
N TYR A 132 7.55 -15.14 -4.74
CA TYR A 132 8.52 -14.48 -5.62
C TYR A 132 7.84 -13.89 -6.88
N GLN A 133 7.01 -14.67 -7.58
CA GLN A 133 6.30 -14.20 -8.77
C GLN A 133 5.34 -13.04 -8.44
N GLN A 134 4.64 -13.13 -7.31
CA GLN A 134 3.77 -12.07 -6.83
C GLN A 134 4.57 -10.80 -6.51
N ALA A 135 5.70 -10.91 -5.82
CA ALA A 135 6.59 -9.78 -5.52
C ALA A 135 7.08 -9.10 -6.81
N MET A 136 7.53 -9.88 -7.79
CA MET A 136 7.98 -9.34 -9.09
C MET A 136 6.85 -8.67 -9.87
N ALA A 137 5.66 -9.25 -9.88
CA ALA A 137 4.48 -8.66 -10.51
C ALA A 137 4.12 -7.31 -9.86
N LEU A 138 4.11 -7.23 -8.54
CA LEU A 138 3.85 -5.98 -7.80
C LEU A 138 4.90 -4.91 -8.08
N LEU A 139 6.19 -5.27 -8.07
CA LEU A 139 7.28 -4.35 -8.41
C LEU A 139 7.13 -3.78 -9.82
N ASN A 140 6.87 -4.64 -10.81
CA ASN A 140 6.72 -4.22 -12.19
C ASN A 140 5.46 -3.35 -12.38
N GLN A 141 4.37 -3.64 -11.66
CA GLN A 141 3.18 -2.78 -11.68
C GLN A 141 3.48 -1.39 -11.13
N VAL A 142 4.17 -1.28 -9.99
CA VAL A 142 4.55 0.01 -9.41
C VAL A 142 5.47 0.78 -10.34
N GLU A 143 6.47 0.10 -10.91
CA GLU A 143 7.38 0.72 -11.89
C GLU A 143 6.63 1.25 -13.11
N GLN A 144 5.72 0.45 -13.70
CA GLN A 144 4.91 0.87 -14.83
C GLN A 144 4.00 2.05 -14.48
N GLN A 145 3.38 2.04 -13.30
CA GLN A 145 2.54 3.14 -12.83
C GLN A 145 3.34 4.41 -12.56
N LEU A 146 4.60 4.31 -12.11
CA LEU A 146 5.49 5.46 -11.97
C LEU A 146 5.86 6.09 -13.32
N GLN A 147 5.92 5.28 -14.38
CA GLN A 147 6.24 5.76 -15.73
C GLN A 147 5.04 6.41 -16.44
N GLN A 148 3.81 6.15 -16.02
CA GLN A 148 2.62 6.69 -16.68
C GLN A 148 2.39 8.18 -16.33
N PRO A 149 2.06 9.04 -17.30
CA PRO A 149 1.79 10.46 -17.06
C PRO A 149 0.34 10.67 -16.56
N GLU A 150 -0.02 10.07 -15.43
CA GLU A 150 -1.34 10.28 -14.81
C GLU A 150 -1.30 11.52 -13.89
N PRO A 151 -2.27 12.46 -14.00
CA PRO A 151 -2.26 13.71 -13.24
C PRO A 151 -2.55 13.57 -11.74
N ASP A 152 -3.19 12.46 -11.31
CA ASP A 152 -3.44 12.15 -9.90
C ASP A 152 -3.05 10.69 -9.61
N PRO A 153 -1.74 10.41 -9.47
CA PRO A 153 -1.28 9.06 -9.21
C PRO A 153 -1.77 8.63 -7.82
N LYS A 154 -2.38 7.43 -7.73
CA LYS A 154 -2.74 6.79 -6.47
C LYS A 154 -1.49 6.30 -5.72
N LEU A 155 -0.65 7.24 -5.24
CA LEU A 155 0.66 6.96 -4.63
C LEU A 155 0.56 6.05 -3.40
N ASP A 156 -0.49 6.21 -2.59
CA ASP A 156 -0.72 5.36 -1.41
C ASP A 156 -0.90 3.88 -1.79
N SER A 157 -1.55 3.62 -2.93
CA SER A 157 -1.70 2.25 -3.44
C SER A 157 -0.37 1.67 -3.93
N MET A 158 0.54 2.50 -4.42
CA MET A 158 1.88 2.07 -4.82
C MET A 158 2.73 1.76 -3.58
N GLU A 159 2.66 2.60 -2.55
CA GLU A 159 3.34 2.39 -1.27
C GLU A 159 2.89 1.08 -0.62
N GLN A 160 1.57 0.83 -0.55
CA GLN A 160 1.02 -0.42 -0.01
C GLN A 160 1.55 -1.65 -0.76
N ARG A 161 1.63 -1.59 -2.09
CA ARG A 161 2.17 -2.69 -2.92
C ARG A 161 3.67 -2.91 -2.69
N LEU A 162 4.44 -1.84 -2.47
CA LEU A 162 5.87 -1.95 -2.12
C LEU A 162 6.05 -2.54 -0.71
N GLN A 163 5.17 -2.24 0.24
CA GLN A 163 5.16 -2.88 1.56
C GLN A 163 4.81 -4.37 1.46
N GLU A 164 3.79 -4.73 0.67
CA GLU A 164 3.43 -6.14 0.41
C GLU A 164 4.59 -6.89 -0.27
N THR A 165 5.25 -6.26 -1.24
CA THR A 165 6.46 -6.80 -1.88
C THR A 165 7.55 -7.07 -0.85
N SER A 166 7.83 -6.11 0.05
CA SER A 166 8.83 -6.27 1.11
C SER A 166 8.50 -7.46 2.02
N GLN A 167 7.23 -7.65 2.39
CA GLN A 167 6.79 -8.80 3.19
C GLN A 167 7.04 -10.11 2.43
N LEU A 168 6.62 -10.20 1.17
CA LEU A 168 6.81 -11.38 0.33
C LEU A 168 8.29 -11.73 0.16
N LEU A 169 9.18 -10.74 0.00
CA LEU A 169 10.62 -10.97 -0.12
C LEU A 169 11.26 -11.42 1.20
N ASN A 170 10.82 -10.86 2.33
CA ASN A 170 11.33 -11.25 3.65
C ASN A 170 10.89 -12.66 4.06
N ASP A 171 9.74 -13.11 3.56
CA ASP A 171 9.26 -14.48 3.71
C ASP A 171 10.10 -15.51 2.94
N LEU A 172 10.92 -15.07 1.98
CA LEU A 172 11.74 -15.97 1.20
C LEU A 172 12.90 -16.52 2.06
N PRO A 173 13.19 -17.83 1.96
CA PRO A 173 14.24 -18.45 2.76
C PRO A 173 15.63 -18.02 2.27
N LYS A 174 16.19 -16.94 2.83
CA LYS A 174 17.52 -16.40 2.45
C LYS A 174 18.64 -17.43 2.55
N SER A 175 18.56 -18.37 3.48
CA SER A 175 19.53 -19.48 3.62
C SER A 175 19.47 -20.52 2.48
N ALA A 176 18.41 -20.51 1.67
CA ALA A 176 18.26 -21.38 0.51
C ALA A 176 18.71 -20.71 -0.81
N LEU A 177 19.18 -19.46 -0.76
CA LEU A 177 19.77 -18.77 -1.93
C LEU A 177 20.96 -19.60 -2.46
N GLY A 178 20.91 -19.97 -3.74
CA GLY A 178 21.88 -20.82 -4.42
C GLY A 178 21.50 -22.30 -4.52
N SER A 179 20.53 -22.78 -3.75
CA SER A 179 20.04 -24.17 -3.80
C SER A 179 18.85 -24.30 -4.76
N TYR A 180 19.14 -24.46 -6.05
CA TYR A 180 18.11 -24.55 -7.10
C TYR A 180 17.39 -25.92 -7.10
N PRO A 181 16.05 -25.99 -6.91
CA PRO A 181 15.32 -27.24 -6.88
C PRO A 181 15.06 -27.77 -8.29
N LYS A 182 16.06 -28.46 -8.87
CA LYS A 182 16.05 -28.98 -10.24
C LYS A 182 14.79 -29.80 -10.58
N LEU A 183 14.37 -30.68 -9.67
CA LEU A 183 13.23 -31.56 -9.88
C LEU A 183 11.90 -30.81 -9.93
N TYR A 184 11.69 -29.84 -9.03
CA TYR A 184 10.49 -28.99 -9.05
C TYR A 184 10.44 -28.20 -10.36
N CYS A 185 11.52 -27.47 -10.67
CA CYS A 185 11.57 -26.60 -11.85
C CYS A 185 11.44 -27.37 -13.17
N ALA A 186 11.91 -28.63 -13.23
CA ALA A 186 11.73 -29.49 -14.41
C ALA A 186 10.25 -29.81 -14.69
N VAL A 187 9.42 -29.93 -13.65
CA VAL A 187 7.99 -30.25 -13.77
C VAL A 187 7.16 -28.98 -13.97
N THR A 188 7.47 -27.91 -13.25
CA THR A 188 6.70 -26.66 -13.25
C THR A 188 7.21 -25.60 -14.23
N ARG A 189 8.31 -25.87 -14.94
CA ARG A 189 8.97 -24.92 -15.87
C ARG A 189 9.27 -23.58 -15.19
N CYS A 190 9.86 -23.63 -14.01
CA CYS A 190 10.29 -22.41 -13.32
C CYS A 190 11.51 -21.81 -14.03
N ASP A 191 11.40 -20.53 -14.40
CA ASP A 191 12.46 -19.78 -15.09
C ASP A 191 13.35 -18.96 -14.13
N TRP A 192 13.01 -18.85 -12.84
CA TRP A 192 13.73 -18.00 -11.89
C TRP A 192 14.89 -18.74 -11.22
N THR A 193 16.02 -18.06 -11.02
CA THR A 193 17.20 -18.61 -10.36
C THR A 193 17.36 -17.94 -9.00
N PHE A 194 17.08 -18.66 -7.89
CA PHE A 194 17.19 -18.09 -6.54
C PHE A 194 18.64 -17.84 -6.12
N THR A 195 19.33 -16.92 -6.80
CA THR A 195 20.72 -16.58 -6.57
C THR A 195 20.81 -15.39 -5.61
N PRO A 196 21.83 -15.33 -4.74
CA PRO A 196 22.07 -14.17 -3.89
C PRO A 196 22.13 -12.85 -4.69
N GLN A 197 22.69 -12.90 -5.90
CA GLN A 197 22.84 -11.74 -6.78
C GLN A 197 21.49 -11.23 -7.28
N GLU A 198 20.62 -12.13 -7.76
CA GLU A 198 19.29 -11.76 -8.24
C GLU A 198 18.44 -11.17 -7.11
N TYR A 199 18.53 -11.76 -5.92
CA TYR A 199 17.86 -11.25 -4.72
C TYR A 199 18.33 -9.82 -4.36
N GLN A 200 19.64 -9.56 -4.38
CA GLN A 200 20.19 -8.20 -4.15
C GLN A 200 19.71 -7.19 -5.19
N VAL A 201 19.61 -7.59 -6.46
CA VAL A 201 19.08 -6.73 -7.53
C VAL A 201 17.62 -6.38 -7.24
N ILE A 202 16.81 -7.34 -6.80
CA ILE A 202 15.41 -7.13 -6.46
C ILE A 202 15.26 -6.23 -5.22
N GLU A 203 16.02 -6.47 -4.15
CA GLU A 203 16.03 -5.60 -2.96
C GLU A 203 16.43 -4.17 -3.33
N SER A 204 17.50 -4.00 -4.11
CA SER A 204 17.91 -2.67 -4.57
C SER A 204 16.84 -1.99 -5.41
N LYS A 205 16.16 -2.73 -6.31
CA LYS A 205 15.06 -2.20 -7.11
C LYS A 205 13.88 -1.78 -6.23
N LEU A 206 13.53 -2.57 -5.22
CA LEU A 206 12.49 -2.24 -4.24
C LEU A 206 12.81 -0.93 -3.51
N GLU A 207 14.03 -0.80 -2.98
CA GLU A 207 14.49 0.41 -2.28
C GLU A 207 14.45 1.64 -3.19
N GLN A 208 14.93 1.50 -4.43
CA GLN A 208 14.88 2.59 -5.42
C GLN A 208 13.45 3.03 -5.74
N LEU A 209 12.51 2.07 -5.89
CA LEU A 209 11.11 2.38 -6.15
C LEU A 209 10.43 3.02 -4.94
N GLN A 210 10.72 2.55 -3.72
CA GLN A 210 10.22 3.17 -2.48
C GLN A 210 10.68 4.62 -2.35
N ALA A 211 11.98 4.88 -2.58
CA ALA A 211 12.53 6.23 -2.57
C ALA A 211 11.85 7.13 -3.61
N ARG A 212 11.61 6.63 -4.83
CA ARG A 212 10.90 7.38 -5.88
C ARG A 212 9.45 7.68 -5.52
N VAL A 213 8.70 6.71 -4.99
CA VAL A 213 7.31 6.92 -4.57
C VAL A 213 7.25 7.98 -3.46
N LEU A 214 8.12 7.90 -2.47
CA LEU A 214 8.19 8.89 -1.39
C LEU A 214 8.55 10.28 -1.91
N GLN A 215 9.53 10.36 -2.82
CA GLN A 215 9.90 11.62 -3.47
C GLN A 215 8.72 12.22 -4.25
N GLU A 216 7.95 11.40 -4.95
CA GLU A 216 6.75 11.82 -5.68
C GLU A 216 5.64 12.30 -4.71
N GLN A 217 5.40 11.60 -3.60
CA GLN A 217 4.43 12.02 -2.57
C GLN A 217 4.80 13.38 -1.98
N GLN A 218 6.07 13.59 -1.63
CA GLN A 218 6.56 14.85 -1.11
C GLN A 218 6.42 15.98 -2.14
N ALA A 219 6.78 15.72 -3.40
CA ALA A 219 6.64 16.69 -4.48
C ALA A 219 5.17 17.03 -4.77
N GLN A 220 4.27 16.05 -4.73
CA GLN A 220 2.83 16.25 -4.89
C GLN A 220 2.25 17.09 -3.75
N THR A 221 2.67 16.83 -2.51
CA THR A 221 2.27 17.64 -1.35
C THR A 221 2.73 19.09 -1.49
N GLN A 222 3.98 19.31 -1.94
CA GLN A 222 4.51 20.65 -2.19
C GLN A 222 3.74 21.35 -3.32
N LEU A 223 3.38 20.63 -4.39
CA LEU A 223 2.57 21.17 -5.48
C LEU A 223 1.20 21.62 -4.99
N GLN A 224 0.50 20.78 -4.21
CA GLN A 224 -0.80 21.11 -3.63
C GLN A 224 -0.70 22.34 -2.71
N GLN A 225 0.30 22.38 -1.82
CA GLN A 225 0.54 23.52 -0.94
C GLN A 225 0.78 24.81 -1.73
N ALA A 226 1.61 24.76 -2.78
CA ALA A 226 1.88 25.92 -3.62
C ALA A 226 0.62 26.37 -4.39
N GLN A 227 -0.18 25.44 -4.92
CA GLN A 227 -1.45 25.76 -5.61
C GLN A 227 -2.47 26.38 -4.66
N THR A 228 -2.63 25.83 -3.45
CA THR A 228 -3.47 26.43 -2.40
C THR A 228 -2.94 27.81 -2.03
N GLY A 229 -1.63 27.96 -1.83
CA GLY A 229 -1.01 29.26 -1.54
C GLY A 229 -1.28 30.30 -2.62
N LEU A 230 -1.12 29.93 -3.90
CA LEU A 230 -1.43 30.81 -5.05
C LEU A 230 -2.89 31.27 -5.04
N THR A 231 -3.82 30.33 -4.91
CA THR A 231 -5.27 30.63 -4.95
C THR A 231 -5.71 31.46 -3.74
N SER A 232 -5.23 31.12 -2.54
CA SER A 232 -5.50 31.87 -1.31
C SER A 232 -4.93 33.29 -1.38
N ALA A 233 -3.67 33.46 -1.80
CA ALA A 233 -3.04 34.76 -1.91
C ALA A 233 -3.70 35.65 -2.97
N GLN A 234 -4.06 35.07 -4.12
CA GLN A 234 -4.81 35.77 -5.16
C GLN A 234 -6.17 36.26 -4.63
N LYS A 235 -6.91 35.39 -3.95
CA LYS A 235 -8.21 35.74 -3.36
C LYS A 235 -8.06 36.83 -2.29
N GLN A 236 -7.08 36.71 -1.40
CA GLN A 236 -6.83 37.70 -0.35
C GLN A 236 -6.46 39.07 -0.91
N TYR A 237 -5.71 39.12 -2.02
CA TYR A 237 -5.41 40.36 -2.71
C TYR A 237 -6.67 41.01 -3.31
N GLN A 238 -7.53 40.20 -3.95
CA GLN A 238 -8.75 40.67 -4.61
C GLN A 238 -9.82 41.13 -3.61
N ASP A 239 -10.06 40.36 -2.56
CA ASP A 239 -11.15 40.58 -1.60
C ASP A 239 -10.81 41.67 -0.57
N SER A 240 -9.52 41.92 -0.32
CA SER A 240 -9.14 42.87 0.72
C SER A 240 -9.28 44.32 0.27
N THR A 241 -9.82 45.16 1.15
CA THR A 241 -9.83 46.63 1.02
C THR A 241 -8.64 47.30 1.72
N SER A 242 -7.89 46.55 2.53
CA SER A 242 -6.75 47.04 3.30
C SER A 242 -5.45 46.96 2.50
N ASN A 243 -4.72 48.07 2.43
CA ASN A 243 -3.42 48.12 1.75
C ASN A 243 -2.38 47.18 2.40
N THR A 244 -2.38 47.06 3.72
CA THR A 244 -1.46 46.17 4.46
C THR A 244 -1.73 44.71 4.12
N THR A 245 -3.01 44.31 4.11
CA THR A 245 -3.41 42.93 3.78
C THR A 245 -3.14 42.60 2.31
N ARG A 246 -3.34 43.55 1.39
CA ARG A 246 -2.95 43.40 -0.01
C ARG A 246 -1.44 43.22 -0.15
N SER A 247 -0.64 44.04 0.52
CA SER A 247 0.83 43.91 0.51
C SER A 247 1.27 42.51 0.97
N GLN A 248 0.69 42.02 2.07
CA GLN A 248 0.99 40.68 2.57
C GLN A 248 0.61 39.59 1.57
N ALA A 249 -0.59 39.68 0.99
CA ALA A 249 -1.06 38.73 -0.02
C ALA A 249 -0.11 38.66 -1.23
N ILE A 250 0.56 39.75 -1.60
CA ILE A 250 1.49 39.74 -2.73
C ILE A 250 2.80 39.05 -2.34
N VAL A 251 3.28 39.22 -1.11
CA VAL A 251 4.42 38.47 -0.57
C VAL A 251 4.10 36.97 -0.56
N ASP A 252 2.91 36.60 -0.06
CA ASP A 252 2.46 35.21 0.00
C ASP A 252 2.31 34.61 -1.41
N TRP A 253 1.82 35.39 -2.38
CA TRP A 253 1.72 34.98 -3.78
C TRP A 253 3.11 34.75 -4.39
N GLN A 254 4.07 35.64 -4.17
CA GLN A 254 5.47 35.44 -4.61
C GLN A 254 6.08 34.20 -3.97
N GLN A 255 5.88 33.99 -2.67
CA GLN A 255 6.37 32.82 -1.97
C GLN A 255 5.80 31.53 -2.56
N ALA A 256 4.51 31.50 -2.92
CA ALA A 256 3.90 30.35 -3.57
C ALA A 256 4.46 30.09 -4.99
N LEU A 257 4.77 31.15 -5.76
CA LEU A 257 5.48 31.02 -7.04
C LEU A 257 6.89 30.44 -6.85
N ASP A 258 7.63 30.91 -5.85
CA ASP A 258 8.96 30.39 -5.52
C ASP A 258 8.91 28.94 -5.05
N GLN A 259 7.84 28.54 -4.34
CA GLN A 259 7.62 27.14 -3.95
C GLN A 259 7.44 26.25 -5.17
N LEU A 260 6.69 26.67 -6.20
CA LEU A 260 6.57 25.89 -7.44
C LEU A 260 7.93 25.62 -8.11
N GLN A 261 8.87 26.57 -8.06
CA GLN A 261 10.21 26.38 -8.64
C GLN A 261 11.10 25.41 -7.86
N LYS A 262 10.83 25.21 -6.57
CA LYS A 262 11.61 24.32 -5.69
C LYS A 262 11.21 22.85 -5.83
N ILE A 263 10.07 22.57 -6.46
CA ILE A 263 9.59 21.19 -6.66
C ILE A 263 10.56 20.47 -7.62
N PRO A 264 11.10 19.29 -7.26
CA PRO A 264 12.09 18.61 -8.08
C PRO A 264 11.58 18.33 -9.50
N PRO A 265 12.30 18.72 -10.57
CA PRO A 265 11.80 18.61 -11.94
C PRO A 265 11.72 17.17 -12.46
N GLY A 266 12.38 16.22 -11.76
CA GLY A 266 12.35 14.80 -12.08
C GLY A 266 11.08 14.09 -11.62
N THR A 267 10.19 14.75 -10.88
CA THR A 267 8.90 14.20 -10.45
C THR A 267 7.77 14.67 -11.37
N ARG A 268 6.65 13.95 -11.39
CA ARG A 268 5.46 14.36 -12.15
C ARG A 268 4.87 15.66 -11.59
N ALA A 269 4.87 15.80 -10.27
CA ALA A 269 4.51 17.05 -9.61
C ALA A 269 5.41 18.22 -10.06
N GLY A 270 6.72 17.99 -10.23
CA GLY A 270 7.66 18.98 -10.76
C GLY A 270 7.39 19.37 -12.21
N GLN A 271 7.05 18.42 -13.07
CA GLN A 271 6.64 18.71 -14.45
C GLN A 271 5.37 19.56 -14.49
N THR A 272 4.38 19.23 -13.66
CA THR A 272 3.16 20.03 -13.50
C THR A 272 3.49 21.43 -12.99
N ALA A 273 4.37 21.54 -11.99
CA ALA A 273 4.81 22.83 -11.45
C ALA A 273 5.49 23.70 -12.52
N GLN A 274 6.35 23.11 -13.37
CA GLN A 274 7.02 23.82 -14.46
C GLN A 274 6.03 24.33 -15.52
N GLN A 275 4.97 23.57 -15.80
CA GLN A 275 3.92 23.99 -16.72
C GLN A 275 3.05 25.09 -16.11
N LEU A 276 2.73 25.00 -14.83
CA LEU A 276 1.89 25.96 -14.12
C LEU A 276 2.60 27.29 -13.84
N HIS A 277 3.89 27.23 -13.49
CA HIS A 277 4.67 28.39 -13.06
C HIS A 277 4.60 29.60 -14.02
N PRO A 278 4.87 29.48 -15.34
CA PRO A 278 4.81 30.65 -16.24
C PRO A 278 3.41 31.27 -16.33
N VAL A 279 2.36 30.44 -16.29
CA VAL A 279 0.96 30.91 -16.31
C VAL A 279 0.63 31.66 -15.02
N ALA A 280 1.01 31.11 -13.87
CA ALA A 280 0.81 31.74 -12.57
C ALA A 280 1.61 33.04 -12.45
N GLN A 281 2.86 33.06 -12.93
CA GLN A 281 3.71 34.25 -12.96
C GLN A 281 3.15 35.34 -13.87
N GLN A 282 2.63 34.99 -15.04
CA GLN A 282 1.98 35.95 -15.92
C GLN A 282 0.73 36.56 -15.25
N THR A 283 -0.09 35.72 -14.61
CA THR A 283 -1.30 36.15 -13.89
C THR A 283 -0.96 37.11 -12.74
N PHE A 284 0.11 36.82 -12.01
CA PHE A 284 0.64 37.71 -10.97
C PHE A 284 0.99 39.08 -11.55
N GLN A 285 1.79 39.11 -12.62
CA GLN A 285 2.23 40.36 -13.24
C GLN A 285 1.07 41.18 -13.82
N THR A 286 0.13 40.54 -14.52
CA THR A 286 -1.03 41.23 -15.09
C THR A 286 -1.93 41.82 -14.00
N THR A 287 -2.18 41.09 -12.92
CA THR A 287 -3.02 41.54 -11.80
C THR A 287 -2.42 42.76 -11.08
N LEU A 288 -1.11 42.79 -10.89
CA LEU A 288 -0.44 43.95 -10.31
C LEU A 288 -0.43 45.16 -11.25
N ASN A 289 -0.28 44.93 -12.56
CA ASN A 289 -0.26 46.00 -13.56
C ASN A 289 -1.65 46.62 -13.78
N THR A 290 -2.74 45.85 -13.78
CA THR A 290 -4.10 46.37 -14.01
C THR A 290 -4.64 47.22 -12.86
N THR A 291 -4.14 47.02 -11.63
CA THR A 291 -4.57 47.79 -10.45
C THR A 291 -3.88 49.18 -10.35
N SER A 292 -3.11 49.56 -11.38
CA SER A 292 -2.17 50.70 -11.38
C SER A 292 -2.78 52.09 -11.67
N GLN A 293 -4.10 52.27 -11.71
CA GLN A 293 -4.65 53.63 -11.90
C GLN A 293 -4.73 54.44 -10.58
N THR A 294 -4.41 53.84 -9.41
CA THR A 294 -4.30 54.58 -8.13
C THR A 294 -3.28 53.98 -7.11
N GLN A 295 -2.53 52.92 -7.46
CA GLN A 295 -1.70 52.13 -6.51
C GLN A 295 -0.17 52.14 -6.76
N ASN A 296 0.36 53.14 -7.46
CA ASN A 296 1.78 53.24 -7.87
C ASN A 296 2.82 52.98 -6.75
N ILE A 297 2.49 53.28 -5.49
CA ILE A 297 3.43 53.14 -4.36
C ILE A 297 3.61 51.68 -3.94
N ASN A 298 2.54 50.88 -3.93
CA ASN A 298 2.63 49.46 -3.55
C ASN A 298 3.37 48.64 -4.61
N ALA A 299 3.16 48.97 -5.89
CA ALA A 299 3.92 48.38 -7.00
C ALA A 299 5.42 48.70 -6.87
N LEU A 300 5.80 49.94 -6.51
CA LEU A 300 7.19 50.32 -6.26
C LEU A 300 7.81 49.59 -5.06
N ILE A 301 7.06 49.40 -3.96
CA ILE A 301 7.54 48.64 -2.79
C ILE A 301 7.79 47.17 -3.16
N LEU A 302 6.92 46.57 -3.96
CA LEU A 302 7.08 45.19 -4.43
C LEU A 302 8.26 45.01 -5.37
N VAL A 303 8.43 45.93 -6.31
CA VAL A 303 9.60 45.96 -7.19
C VAL A 303 10.86 46.07 -6.33
N ALA A 304 10.87 46.96 -5.34
CA ALA A 304 11.99 47.09 -4.41
C ALA A 304 12.27 45.80 -3.62
N GLN A 305 11.24 45.10 -3.14
CA GLN A 305 11.40 43.81 -2.45
C GLN A 305 11.96 42.71 -3.36
N GLN A 306 11.45 42.60 -4.60
CA GLN A 306 11.98 41.64 -5.58
C GLN A 306 13.45 41.93 -5.93
N TYR A 307 13.81 43.21 -6.09
CA TYR A 307 15.19 43.61 -6.28
C TYR A 307 16.06 43.28 -5.06
N ALA A 308 15.55 43.50 -3.85
CA ALA A 308 16.26 43.18 -2.61
C ALA A 308 16.51 41.67 -2.44
N LEU A 309 15.53 40.82 -2.75
CA LEU A 309 15.66 39.35 -2.70
C LEU A 309 16.63 38.81 -3.76
N LYS A 310 16.57 39.34 -5.00
CA LYS A 310 17.56 39.00 -6.03
C LYS A 310 18.96 39.48 -5.65
N ALA A 311 19.08 40.67 -5.07
CA ALA A 311 20.35 41.19 -4.61
C ALA A 311 20.93 40.35 -3.46
N SER A 312 20.10 39.90 -2.51
CA SER A 312 20.56 39.11 -1.36
C SER A 312 21.00 37.70 -1.75
N THR A 313 20.27 37.03 -2.63
CA THR A 313 20.65 35.72 -3.17
C THR A 313 21.94 35.79 -3.98
N LEU A 314 22.13 36.85 -4.78
CA LEU A 314 23.39 37.11 -5.49
C LEU A 314 24.55 37.58 -4.59
N ALA A 315 24.27 37.93 -3.33
CA ALA A 315 25.26 38.37 -2.35
C ALA A 315 25.70 37.24 -1.39
N GLN A 316 25.03 36.08 -1.40
CA GLN A 316 25.49 34.90 -0.65
C GLN A 316 26.70 34.25 -1.36
N ASN A 317 27.74 33.88 -0.59
CA ASN A 317 29.04 33.27 -0.99
C ASN A 317 30.14 34.22 -1.54
N PRO A 318 30.67 35.17 -0.75
CA PRO A 318 31.92 35.88 -1.08
C PRO A 318 33.17 34.97 -0.94
N PRO A 319 34.30 35.29 -1.60
CA PRO A 319 34.58 36.53 -2.32
C PRO A 319 34.29 36.44 -3.84
N HIS A 320 33.49 37.37 -4.35
CA HIS A 320 33.30 37.56 -5.79
C HIS A 320 34.27 38.62 -6.35
N PRO A 321 34.80 38.46 -7.57
CA PRO A 321 35.68 39.43 -8.23
C PRO A 321 35.01 40.81 -8.40
N GLU A 322 35.79 41.90 -8.27
CA GLU A 322 35.32 43.30 -8.34
C GLU A 322 34.45 43.63 -9.56
N ALA A 323 34.67 42.94 -10.69
CA ALA A 323 33.88 43.12 -11.90
C ALA A 323 32.36 42.89 -11.70
N LYS A 324 31.95 42.02 -10.74
CA LYS A 324 30.53 41.78 -10.44
C LYS A 324 29.88 42.91 -9.64
N TRP A 325 30.65 43.78 -8.98
CA TRP A 325 30.12 44.90 -8.21
C TRP A 325 29.77 46.11 -9.08
N GLN A 326 30.43 46.30 -10.22
CA GLN A 326 30.14 47.42 -11.10
C GLN A 326 28.84 47.26 -11.90
N GLN A 327 28.32 46.03 -12.00
CA GLN A 327 26.96 45.77 -12.53
C GLN A 327 25.86 45.97 -11.45
N ARG A 328 26.22 46.28 -10.18
CA ARG A 328 25.29 46.41 -9.03
C ARG A 328 24.72 47.81 -8.77
N SER A 329 25.10 48.88 -9.49
CA SER A 329 24.58 50.22 -9.18
C SER A 329 24.28 51.07 -10.42
N PRO A 330 23.02 51.14 -10.87
CA PRO A 330 22.61 52.16 -11.84
C PRO A 330 22.36 53.54 -11.19
N PHE A 331 22.30 53.66 -9.85
CA PHE A 331 21.96 54.91 -9.16
C PHE A 331 23.15 55.73 -8.61
N GLY A 332 24.38 55.22 -8.67
CA GLY A 332 25.54 55.89 -8.06
C GLY A 332 26.21 57.01 -8.86
N LYS A 333 25.82 57.27 -10.13
CA LYS A 333 26.62 58.12 -11.05
C LYS A 333 26.10 59.55 -11.30
N ARG A 334 25.14 60.07 -10.54
CA ARG A 334 24.68 61.48 -10.73
C ARG A 334 24.93 62.45 -9.57
N GLN A 335 25.63 62.05 -8.51
CA GLN A 335 25.98 62.98 -7.42
C GLN A 335 27.42 62.74 -6.94
N SER A 336 28.40 63.14 -7.73
CA SER A 336 29.77 63.33 -7.22
C SER A 336 30.55 64.32 -8.08
N SER A 337 30.02 65.54 -8.20
CA SER A 337 30.83 66.70 -8.58
C SER A 337 30.46 67.88 -7.70
N SER A 338 30.79 67.79 -6.40
CA SER A 338 30.89 68.95 -5.50
C SER A 338 31.42 68.51 -4.13
N SER A 339 32.66 68.92 -3.83
CA SER A 339 33.13 69.41 -2.51
C SER A 339 33.01 68.50 -1.26
N SER A 340 34.17 67.98 -0.83
CA SER A 340 34.73 68.05 0.54
C SER A 340 33.79 68.13 1.76
N GLY A 341 33.85 67.11 2.64
CA GLY A 341 33.77 67.28 4.10
C GLY A 341 32.66 66.53 4.85
N SER A 342 32.98 65.33 5.38
CA SER A 342 32.44 64.68 6.61
C SER A 342 30.91 64.38 6.73
N PRO A 343 30.51 63.43 7.60
CA PRO A 343 29.47 62.44 7.29
C PRO A 343 28.06 62.88 7.69
N LEU A 344 27.08 62.59 6.83
CA LEU A 344 25.67 62.89 7.06
C LEU A 344 24.86 61.62 7.27
N ILE A 345 24.33 61.51 8.49
CA ILE A 345 23.08 60.83 8.84
C ILE A 345 22.00 61.33 7.88
N VAL A 346 21.45 60.47 7.02
CA VAL A 346 20.37 60.87 6.12
C VAL A 346 19.02 60.59 6.78
N GLN A 347 18.48 61.63 7.43
CA GLN A 347 17.06 61.78 7.65
C GLN A 347 16.37 61.94 6.29
N ALA A 348 15.31 61.16 6.09
CA ALA A 348 14.40 61.29 4.97
C ALA A 348 13.49 62.50 5.17
N THR A 349 13.58 63.50 4.29
CA THR A 349 12.45 64.33 3.84
C THR A 349 12.96 65.37 2.85
N GLN A 350 12.58 65.26 1.57
CA GLN A 350 12.26 66.42 0.71
C GLN A 350 11.61 65.95 -0.60
N PRO A 351 10.54 66.62 -1.07
CA PRO A 351 9.78 66.23 -2.25
C PRO A 351 10.39 66.79 -3.55
N LEU A 352 10.54 65.94 -4.57
CA LEU A 352 11.00 66.32 -5.90
C LEU A 352 9.87 66.96 -6.73
N LYS A 353 10.08 68.22 -7.13
CA LYS A 353 9.31 68.92 -8.17
C LYS A 353 9.52 68.24 -9.53
N LEU A 354 8.44 67.84 -10.19
CA LEU A 354 8.47 67.33 -11.57
C LEU A 354 8.42 68.51 -12.56
N SER A 355 9.47 68.61 -13.38
CA SER A 355 9.54 69.49 -14.55
C SER A 355 8.94 68.76 -15.76
N TYR A 356 7.90 69.33 -16.35
CA TYR A 356 7.23 68.83 -17.54
C TYR A 356 8.06 69.11 -18.80
N GLY A 357 8.50 68.04 -19.48
CA GLY A 357 9.14 68.09 -20.79
C GLY A 357 8.19 67.61 -21.89
N ASN A 358 7.78 68.56 -22.74
CA ASN A 358 7.00 68.40 -23.97
C ASN A 358 7.61 67.38 -24.94
N ILE A 359 6.81 66.45 -25.46
CA ILE A 359 7.12 65.73 -26.72
C ILE A 359 5.88 65.78 -27.62
N ARG A 360 6.04 66.41 -28.79
CA ARG A 360 5.07 66.52 -29.88
C ARG A 360 5.06 65.23 -30.73
N PRO A 361 3.96 64.97 -31.48
CA PRO A 361 3.72 63.71 -32.16
C PRO A 361 4.37 63.66 -33.55
N ILE A 362 4.76 62.47 -34.00
CA ILE A 362 5.08 62.20 -35.41
C ILE A 362 3.97 61.33 -35.99
N SER A 363 3.47 61.80 -37.13
CA SER A 363 2.39 61.30 -37.95
C SER A 363 2.86 60.25 -38.98
N THR A 364 2.00 59.23 -39.17
CA THR A 364 1.54 58.63 -40.44
C THR A 364 2.46 57.77 -41.35
N ILE A 365 1.76 56.84 -42.04
CA ILE A 365 2.09 56.04 -43.25
C ILE A 365 2.73 54.67 -42.89
N SER A 366 2.26 53.48 -43.31
CA SER A 366 1.62 53.06 -44.57
C SER A 366 0.80 51.77 -44.43
N LYS A 367 -0.19 51.60 -45.33
CA LYS A 367 -0.95 50.37 -45.63
C LYS A 367 -0.15 49.44 -46.55
N SER A 368 -0.13 48.14 -46.24
CA SER A 368 -0.11 47.00 -47.18
C SER A 368 -0.19 45.73 -46.32
N GLY A 369 -0.77 44.59 -46.67
CA GLY A 369 -1.44 44.11 -47.87
C GLY A 369 -1.85 42.67 -47.59
N PHE A 370 -3.03 42.30 -48.07
CA PHE A 370 -3.62 40.97 -48.14
C PHE A 370 -2.64 39.86 -48.57
N ARG A 371 -2.73 38.66 -47.96
CA ARG A 371 -2.93 37.39 -48.70
C ARG A 371 -3.33 36.22 -47.79
N LYS A 372 -4.53 35.69 -48.07
CA LYS A 372 -4.98 34.33 -47.73
C LYS A 372 -4.16 33.32 -48.52
N ASN A 373 -3.88 32.15 -47.94
CA ASN A 373 -3.73 30.91 -48.71
C ASN A 373 -4.29 29.73 -47.90
N SER A 374 -5.22 29.05 -48.55
CA SER A 374 -5.91 27.82 -48.18
C SER A 374 -5.08 26.58 -48.53
N MET A 375 -5.19 25.53 -47.67
CA MET A 375 -5.25 24.06 -47.86
C MET A 375 -4.99 23.44 -49.27
N PRO A 376 -4.57 22.15 -49.42
CA PRO A 376 -5.19 20.99 -48.73
C PRO A 376 -4.40 19.66 -48.49
N SER A 377 -5.00 18.82 -47.64
CA SER A 377 -5.14 17.33 -47.63
C SER A 377 -4.02 16.34 -48.02
N LYS A 378 -3.81 15.32 -47.16
CA LYS A 378 -4.07 13.88 -47.46
C LYS A 378 -3.79 12.93 -46.27
N PRO A 379 -4.55 11.83 -46.11
CA PRO A 379 -4.34 10.81 -45.08
C PRO A 379 -3.57 9.57 -45.61
N LEU A 380 -2.81 8.91 -44.74
CA LEU A 380 -2.10 7.66 -45.06
C LEU A 380 -2.81 6.44 -44.45
N LYS A 381 -3.00 5.44 -45.32
CA LYS A 381 -3.72 4.18 -45.13
C LYS A 381 -2.96 3.19 -44.25
N ARG A 382 -3.77 2.37 -43.54
CA ARG A 382 -3.53 1.01 -43.05
C ARG A 382 -2.60 0.15 -43.93
N ARG A 383 -1.77 -0.67 -43.28
CA ARG A 383 -1.42 -2.01 -43.78
C ARG A 383 -1.31 -3.00 -42.62
N SER A 384 -2.19 -3.98 -42.64
CA SER A 384 -2.12 -5.24 -41.91
C SER A 384 -1.10 -6.16 -42.56
N LYS A 385 -0.36 -6.91 -41.74
CA LYS A 385 -0.01 -8.32 -41.97
C LYS A 385 0.11 -9.00 -40.62
#